data_AF-A0A3B7RTJ0-F1
#
_entry.id   AF-A0A3B7RTJ0-F1
#
_cell.length_a   1.000
_cell.length_b   1.000
_cell.length_c   1.000
_cell.angle_alpha   90.00
_cell.angle_beta   90.00
_cell.angle_gamma   90.00
#
_symmetry.space_group_name_H-M   'P 1'
#
loop_
_entity.id
_entity.type
_entity.pdbx_description
1 polymer ?
#
loop_
_entity_poly.entity_id
_entity_poly.type
_entity_poly.pdbx_seq_one_letter_code
_entity_poly.pdbx_strand_id
1 'polypeptide(L)'
;MGAKTASSRWPAWLLAGALLLALTAAPAQQRRPTRREPAKSKVQLERERRNNLRRIQEASRILEQTKQQKQSTLGQLNALKEKITVQQKVIKSTSTELRYIDTGVKQTTTNVQLTKAELDRLKVEYAQLIYASAKTANSYNRLMFLFAADSFNEFMRRLHYVRQYAEARRQQVSGILRTQQELSQQLTSLTEKRQQKTSLLTTQLSERRSLQTMKVQQDQVVQQLSQKEQQLQKELAQRQQAVRKLDNLIAQRVREEIARAARAAAARAAAKAAAAKAAAERAERTDATAAERTTARREAAEAAEAADAAANTSTSRVTLTPETAELSSSFAENRGRLLWPVARGFISQPFGRHPHPVLKNVTVDNRGVDIQTGAGESVRAIFDGKVLTVANIAGMNNVVMVQHGEYFTVYAKLRSVNVAEGQQVKMRQPIGTVSTNAEGTTELQFQVWKNSTNLNPEQWLGRK
;
A
#
# COMPACT_ATOMS: atom_id res chain seq x y z
N MET A 1 -46.23 63.64 1.68
CA MET A 1 -47.22 64.10 2.68
C MET A 1 -48.43 63.18 2.61
N GLY A 2 -48.95 62.75 3.76
CA GLY A 2 -50.28 62.14 3.87
C GLY A 2 -50.30 60.62 4.09
N ALA A 3 -50.04 60.19 5.32
CA ALA A 3 -50.41 58.88 5.83
C ALA A 3 -51.94 58.78 6.01
N LYS A 4 -52.52 57.60 5.77
CA LYS A 4 -53.87 57.20 6.21
C LYS A 4 -53.82 55.74 6.66
N THR A 5 -53.92 55.52 7.98
CA THR A 5 -55.06 54.89 8.70
C THR A 5 -55.27 53.41 8.34
N ALA A 6 -54.90 52.48 9.21
CA ALA A 6 -55.70 52.00 10.36
C ALA A 6 -56.96 51.25 9.92
N SER A 7 -57.07 49.96 10.28
CA SER A 7 -58.00 49.51 11.32
C SER A 7 -58.12 47.99 11.33
N SER A 8 -58.11 47.44 12.55
CA SER A 8 -58.51 46.07 12.85
C SER A 8 -60.03 45.88 12.67
N ARG A 9 -60.50 44.62 12.60
CA ARG A 9 -61.57 44.05 13.46
C ARG A 9 -61.92 42.61 13.05
N TRP A 10 -62.16 41.80 14.08
CA TRP A 10 -62.51 40.37 14.14
C TRP A 10 -64.02 40.08 13.82
N PRO A 11 -64.61 38.90 14.16
CA PRO A 11 -64.48 37.55 13.59
C PRO A 11 -65.86 36.93 13.24
N ALA A 12 -65.94 35.79 12.53
CA ALA A 12 -67.17 34.98 12.50
C ALA A 12 -66.97 33.48 12.18
N TRP A 13 -67.28 32.64 13.17
CA TRP A 13 -67.93 31.32 13.20
C TRP A 13 -67.93 30.32 12.01
N LEU A 14 -67.59 29.07 12.39
CA LEU A 14 -68.31 27.79 12.15
C LEU A 14 -67.97 26.83 10.96
N LEU A 15 -67.90 25.54 11.36
CA LEU A 15 -68.20 24.27 10.68
C LEU A 15 -67.06 23.40 10.07
N ALA A 16 -66.84 22.28 10.78
CA ALA A 16 -66.86 20.87 10.33
C ALA A 16 -66.07 20.40 9.10
N GLY A 17 -65.31 19.31 9.27
CA GLY A 17 -64.90 18.43 8.17
C GLY A 17 -63.62 17.64 8.44
N ALA A 18 -63.76 16.39 8.89
CA ALA A 18 -62.67 15.43 8.96
C ALA A 18 -62.33 14.90 7.55
N LEU A 19 -61.05 14.95 7.16
CA LEU A 19 -60.51 14.08 6.11
C LEU A 19 -59.08 13.65 6.45
N LEU A 20 -58.92 12.37 6.74
CA LEU A 20 -57.65 11.66 6.94
C LEU A 20 -56.84 11.64 5.64
N LEU A 21 -55.68 12.28 5.62
CA LEU A 21 -54.66 12.13 4.59
C LEU A 21 -53.59 11.15 5.09
N ALA A 22 -53.63 9.93 4.56
CA ALA A 22 -52.61 8.91 4.76
C ALA A 22 -51.29 9.34 4.09
N LEU A 23 -50.27 9.61 4.91
CA LEU A 23 -48.92 9.93 4.48
C LEU A 23 -48.17 8.61 4.17
N THR A 24 -48.14 8.19 2.90
CA THR A 24 -47.29 7.06 2.48
C THR A 24 -45.82 7.51 2.48
N ALA A 25 -45.09 7.18 3.54
CA ALA A 25 -43.64 7.32 3.61
C ALA A 25 -42.98 6.37 2.61
N ALA A 26 -42.39 6.92 1.54
CA ALA A 26 -41.50 6.18 0.66
C ALA A 26 -40.25 5.74 1.46
N PRO A 27 -39.78 4.49 1.32
CA PRO A 27 -38.61 4.02 2.05
C PRO A 27 -37.37 4.78 1.58
N ALA A 28 -36.79 5.57 2.49
CA ALA A 28 -35.51 6.23 2.29
C ALA A 28 -34.43 5.18 2.02
N GLN A 29 -34.00 5.09 0.76
CA GLN A 29 -32.84 4.31 0.35
C GLN A 29 -31.61 4.84 1.09
N GLN A 30 -31.18 4.10 2.12
CA GLN A 30 -29.95 4.35 2.86
C GLN A 30 -28.77 4.32 1.88
N ARG A 31 -28.34 5.50 1.45
CA ARG A 31 -27.05 5.66 0.77
C ARG A 31 -25.97 5.28 1.77
N ARG A 32 -25.39 4.08 1.60
CA ARG A 32 -24.25 3.61 2.39
C ARG A 32 -23.19 4.72 2.42
N PRO A 33 -22.71 5.15 3.60
CA PRO A 33 -21.67 6.16 3.68
C PRO A 33 -20.44 5.65 2.93
N THR A 34 -20.00 6.41 1.93
CA THR A 34 -18.70 6.18 1.30
C THR A 34 -17.66 6.35 2.40
N ARG A 35 -17.00 5.25 2.77
CA ARG A 35 -15.91 5.25 3.74
C ARG A 35 -14.81 6.15 3.18
N ARG A 36 -14.76 7.42 3.63
CA ARG A 36 -13.67 8.34 3.29
C ARG A 36 -12.39 7.73 3.83
N GLU A 37 -11.49 7.32 2.94
CA GLU A 37 -10.13 6.95 3.34
C GLU A 37 -9.51 8.14 4.11
N PRO A 38 -8.82 7.89 5.24
CA PRO A 38 -8.16 8.94 5.98
C PRO A 38 -7.19 9.69 5.06
N ALA A 39 -7.21 11.03 5.12
CA ALA A 39 -6.32 11.86 4.32
C ALA A 39 -4.86 11.53 4.65
N LYS A 40 -4.06 11.14 3.65
CA LYS A 40 -2.65 10.80 3.82
C LYS A 40 -1.86 12.00 4.33
N SER A 41 -0.93 11.77 5.26
CA SER A 41 -0.06 12.83 5.78
C SER A 41 1.00 13.25 4.74
N LYS A 42 1.53 14.47 4.87
CA LYS A 42 2.62 14.97 4.00
C LYS A 42 3.80 13.99 3.94
N VAL A 43 4.23 13.48 5.10
CA VAL A 43 5.35 12.51 5.22
C VAL A 43 5.05 11.21 4.45
N GLN A 44 3.81 10.73 4.49
CA GLN A 44 3.41 9.55 3.72
C GLN A 44 3.48 9.81 2.21
N LEU A 45 3.02 10.98 1.74
CA LEU A 45 3.05 11.37 0.33
C LEU A 45 4.49 11.51 -0.19
N GLU A 46 5.40 12.08 0.60
CA GLU A 46 6.82 12.19 0.26
C GLU A 46 7.50 10.83 0.16
N ARG A 47 7.19 9.91 1.10
CA ARG A 47 7.70 8.53 1.06
C ARG A 47 7.20 7.78 -0.16
N GLU A 48 5.91 7.87 -0.48
CA GLU A 48 5.33 7.29 -1.69
C GLU A 48 6.00 7.85 -2.95
N ARG A 49 6.23 9.17 -3.01
CA ARG A 49 6.93 9.82 -4.12
C ARG A 49 8.34 9.26 -4.29
N ARG A 50 9.12 9.16 -3.21
CA ARG A 50 10.50 8.62 -3.26
C ARG A 50 10.53 7.18 -3.76
N ASN A 51 9.61 6.34 -3.30
CA ASN A 51 9.51 4.95 -3.75
C ASN A 51 9.12 4.87 -5.24
N ASN A 52 8.17 5.69 -5.67
CA ASN A 52 7.77 5.76 -7.08
C ASN A 52 8.92 6.23 -7.98
N LEU A 53 9.73 7.21 -7.54
CA LEU A 53 10.90 7.66 -8.30
C LEU A 53 11.95 6.55 -8.43
N ARG A 54 12.20 5.75 -7.38
CA ARG A 54 13.08 4.57 -7.46
C ARG A 54 12.57 3.55 -8.47
N ARG A 55 11.26 3.28 -8.49
CA ARG A 55 10.63 2.40 -9.49
C ARG A 55 10.77 2.94 -10.92
N ILE A 56 10.65 4.24 -11.12
CA ILE A 56 10.89 4.89 -12.41
C ILE A 56 12.35 4.69 -12.85
N GLN A 57 13.31 4.82 -11.95
CA GLN A 57 14.73 4.59 -12.23
C GLN A 57 14.99 3.11 -12.59
N GLU A 58 14.43 2.16 -11.84
CA GLU A 58 14.51 0.74 -12.13
C GLU A 58 13.90 0.40 -13.50
N ALA A 59 12.67 0.86 -13.76
CA ALA A 59 12.00 0.66 -15.04
C ALA A 59 12.77 1.30 -16.21
N SER A 60 13.38 2.47 -15.99
CA SER A 60 14.22 3.13 -17.01
C SER A 60 15.49 2.34 -17.30
N ARG A 61 16.13 1.77 -16.27
CA ARG A 61 17.30 0.90 -16.45
C ARG A 61 16.93 -0.37 -17.22
N ILE A 62 15.82 -1.01 -16.88
CA ILE A 62 15.33 -2.19 -17.59
C ILE A 62 15.01 -1.84 -19.04
N LEU A 63 14.32 -0.72 -19.27
CA LEU A 63 14.02 -0.23 -20.62
C LEU A 63 15.29 -0.03 -21.46
N GLU A 64 16.33 0.57 -20.88
CA GLU A 64 17.59 0.81 -21.58
C GLU A 64 18.31 -0.50 -21.93
N GLN A 65 18.35 -1.46 -20.99
CA GLN A 65 18.88 -2.80 -21.25
C GLN A 65 18.08 -3.54 -22.34
N THR A 66 16.75 -3.46 -22.29
CA THR A 66 15.86 -4.05 -23.31
C THR A 66 16.05 -3.39 -24.68
N LYS A 67 16.31 -2.07 -24.75
CA LYS A 67 16.66 -1.36 -25.99
C LYS A 67 18.00 -1.83 -26.57
N GLN A 68 19.01 -2.00 -25.73
CA GLN A 68 20.34 -2.48 -26.16
C GLN A 68 20.31 -3.89 -26.75
N GLN A 69 19.31 -4.71 -26.39
CA GLN A 69 19.11 -6.04 -26.96
C GLN A 69 18.46 -6.02 -28.37
N LYS A 70 18.28 -4.83 -28.97
CA LYS A 70 17.97 -4.52 -30.39
C LYS A 70 16.70 -5.12 -31.01
N GLN A 71 15.95 -5.99 -30.32
CA GLN A 71 14.80 -6.70 -30.92
C GLN A 71 13.47 -6.65 -30.12
N SER A 72 13.46 -6.15 -28.87
CA SER A 72 12.28 -6.33 -27.99
C SER A 72 11.32 -5.17 -28.07
N THR A 73 10.28 -5.28 -28.90
CA THR A 73 9.24 -4.24 -28.96
C THR A 73 8.20 -4.41 -27.83
N LEU A 74 7.87 -5.65 -27.44
CA LEU A 74 6.89 -5.92 -26.37
C LEU A 74 7.44 -5.65 -24.96
N GLY A 75 8.71 -6.01 -24.69
CA GLY A 75 9.36 -5.71 -23.41
C GLY A 75 9.57 -4.20 -23.20
N GLN A 76 9.85 -3.46 -24.28
CA GLN A 76 9.88 -1.99 -24.25
C GLN A 76 8.51 -1.40 -23.90
N LEU A 77 7.44 -1.93 -24.51
CA LEU A 77 6.07 -1.49 -24.22
C LEU A 77 5.70 -1.69 -22.75
N ASN A 78 6.01 -2.86 -22.18
CA ASN A 78 5.72 -3.18 -20.79
C ASN A 78 6.49 -2.27 -19.81
N ALA A 79 7.79 -2.06 -20.06
CA ALA A 79 8.60 -1.14 -19.24
C ALA A 79 8.11 0.31 -19.32
N LEU A 80 7.69 0.74 -20.51
CA LEU A 80 7.12 2.07 -20.71
C LEU A 80 5.76 2.24 -20.02
N LYS A 81 4.90 1.23 -20.09
CA LYS A 81 3.61 1.19 -19.38
C LYS A 81 3.79 1.25 -17.86
N GLU A 82 4.76 0.53 -17.32
CA GLU A 82 5.10 0.61 -15.89
C GLU A 82 5.59 2.03 -15.54
N LYS A 83 6.51 2.59 -16.33
CA LYS A 83 7.02 3.95 -16.12
C LYS A 83 5.90 4.99 -16.15
N ILE A 84 4.98 4.92 -17.12
CA ILE A 84 3.80 5.77 -17.25
C ILE A 84 2.88 5.62 -16.03
N THR A 85 2.62 4.40 -15.59
CA THR A 85 1.76 4.11 -14.43
C THR A 85 2.33 4.72 -13.16
N VAL A 86 3.64 4.56 -12.93
CA VAL A 86 4.32 5.13 -11.77
C VAL A 86 4.41 6.65 -11.85
N GLN A 87 4.66 7.21 -13.05
CA GLN A 87 4.65 8.64 -13.31
C GLN A 87 3.30 9.29 -12.98
N GLN A 88 2.20 8.64 -13.37
CA GLN A 88 0.85 9.10 -13.01
C GLN A 88 0.63 9.11 -11.49
N LYS A 89 1.17 8.13 -10.75
CA LYS A 89 1.14 8.12 -9.28
C LYS A 89 1.94 9.27 -8.68
N VAL A 90 3.12 9.59 -9.21
CA VAL A 90 3.92 10.77 -8.80
C VAL A 90 3.14 12.06 -9.01
N ILE A 91 2.54 12.25 -10.18
CA ILE A 91 1.71 13.42 -10.49
C ILE A 91 0.51 13.50 -9.53
N LYS A 92 -0.17 12.38 -9.25
CA LYS A 92 -1.31 12.33 -8.31
C LYS A 92 -0.90 12.69 -6.88
N SER A 93 0.25 12.18 -6.41
CA SER A 93 0.80 12.50 -5.09
C SER A 93 1.13 14.00 -5.00
N THR A 94 1.84 14.53 -6.00
CA THR A 94 2.21 15.96 -6.11
C THR A 94 0.96 16.86 -6.13
N SER A 95 -0.08 16.48 -6.87
CA SER A 95 -1.37 17.21 -6.88
C SER A 95 -2.05 17.22 -5.50
N THR A 96 -1.86 16.18 -4.69
CA THR A 96 -2.42 16.11 -3.34
C THR A 96 -1.61 16.95 -2.37
N GLU A 97 -0.29 16.92 -2.48
CA GLU A 97 0.63 17.80 -1.75
C GLU A 97 0.37 19.28 -2.05
N LEU A 98 0.18 19.64 -3.32
CA LEU A 98 -0.19 20.99 -3.74
C LEU A 98 -1.51 21.47 -3.13
N ARG A 99 -2.53 20.61 -3.06
CA ARG A 99 -3.81 20.94 -2.39
C ARG A 99 -3.62 21.19 -0.90
N TYR A 100 -2.81 20.37 -0.24
CA TYR A 100 -2.49 20.56 1.18
C TYR A 100 -1.78 21.90 1.43
N ILE A 101 -0.77 22.23 0.63
CA ILE A 101 -0.05 23.51 0.73
C ILE A 101 -0.98 24.69 0.39
N ASP A 102 -1.84 24.56 -0.62
CA ASP A 102 -2.77 25.63 -1.00
C ASP A 102 -3.74 25.99 0.13
N THR A 103 -4.32 24.99 0.81
CA THR A 103 -5.13 25.21 2.01
C THR A 103 -4.33 25.88 3.12
N GLY A 104 -3.08 25.43 3.34
CA GLY A 104 -2.19 26.03 4.32
C GLY A 104 -1.80 27.48 4.02
N VAL A 105 -1.62 27.82 2.74
CA VAL A 105 -1.35 29.19 2.27
C VAL A 105 -2.58 30.07 2.49
N LYS A 106 -3.78 29.59 2.16
CA LYS A 106 -5.04 30.31 2.38
C LYS A 106 -5.23 30.63 3.87
N GLN A 107 -5.09 29.63 4.73
CA GLN A 107 -5.23 29.82 6.19
C GLN A 107 -4.20 30.82 6.73
N THR A 108 -2.92 30.66 6.39
CA THR A 108 -1.88 31.60 6.87
C THR A 108 -2.09 33.00 6.30
N THR A 109 -2.59 33.14 5.07
CA THR A 109 -2.91 34.46 4.49
C THR A 109 -4.03 35.14 5.29
N THR A 110 -5.09 34.42 5.63
CA THR A 110 -6.17 34.94 6.49
C THR A 110 -5.62 35.35 7.85
N ASN A 111 -4.80 34.52 8.49
CA ASN A 111 -4.20 34.86 9.79
C ASN A 111 -3.32 36.12 9.71
N VAL A 112 -2.48 36.24 8.68
CA VAL A 112 -1.66 37.43 8.43
C VAL A 112 -2.53 38.69 8.31
N GLN A 113 -3.66 38.62 7.61
CA GLN A 113 -4.59 39.74 7.49
C GLN A 113 -5.20 40.14 8.84
N LEU A 114 -5.64 39.15 9.63
CA LEU A 114 -6.21 39.38 10.96
C LEU A 114 -5.17 39.96 11.94
N THR A 115 -4.00 39.35 12.04
CA THR A 115 -2.91 39.81 12.92
C THR A 115 -2.40 41.19 12.51
N LYS A 116 -2.36 41.49 11.20
CA LYS A 116 -2.01 42.83 10.71
C LYS A 116 -3.06 43.87 11.13
N ALA A 117 -4.35 43.59 10.94
CA ALA A 117 -5.42 44.50 11.35
C ALA A 117 -5.39 44.77 12.86
N GLU A 118 -5.11 43.74 13.66
CA GLU A 118 -4.95 43.90 15.12
C GLU A 118 -3.72 44.73 15.48
N LEU A 119 -2.58 44.51 14.82
CA LEU A 119 -1.38 45.31 15.03
C LEU A 119 -1.62 46.80 14.70
N ASP A 120 -2.30 47.07 13.60
CA ASP A 120 -2.64 48.43 13.17
C ASP A 120 -3.57 49.10 14.19
N ARG A 121 -4.58 48.37 14.69
CA ARG A 121 -5.46 48.84 15.76
C ARG A 121 -4.68 49.18 17.04
N LEU A 122 -3.84 48.26 17.54
CA LEU A 122 -3.04 48.46 18.76
C LEU A 122 -2.11 49.68 18.62
N LYS A 123 -1.53 49.90 17.44
CA LYS A 123 -0.71 51.08 17.16
C LYS A 123 -1.50 52.38 17.19
N VAL A 124 -2.73 52.40 16.65
CA VAL A 124 -3.61 53.57 16.69
C VAL A 124 -4.02 53.90 18.13
N GLU A 125 -4.45 52.90 18.91
CA GLU A 125 -4.82 53.09 20.32
C GLU A 125 -3.62 53.61 21.15
N TYR A 126 -2.43 53.05 20.93
CA TYR A 126 -1.20 53.53 21.58
C TYR A 126 -0.82 54.95 21.16
N ALA A 127 -0.94 55.29 19.86
CA ALA A 127 -0.65 56.62 19.36
C ALA A 127 -1.58 57.69 19.97
N GLN A 128 -2.87 57.38 20.13
CA GLN A 128 -3.84 58.25 20.80
C GLN A 128 -3.44 58.50 22.26
N LEU A 129 -3.03 57.44 22.97
CA LEU A 129 -2.57 57.53 24.36
C LEU A 129 -1.31 58.39 24.48
N ILE A 130 -0.33 58.20 23.59
CA ILE A 130 0.89 59.00 23.56
C ILE A 130 0.59 60.46 23.23
N TYR A 131 -0.28 60.74 22.27
CA TYR A 131 -0.67 62.10 21.90
C TYR A 131 -1.41 62.83 23.05
N ALA A 132 -2.39 62.19 23.68
CA ALA A 132 -3.08 62.74 24.85
C ALA A 132 -2.11 62.97 26.02
N SER A 133 -1.19 62.04 26.22
CA SER A 133 -0.12 62.16 27.20
C SER A 133 0.83 63.31 26.87
N ALA A 134 1.15 63.56 25.60
CA ALA A 134 2.06 64.62 25.16
C ALA A 134 1.43 66.01 25.37
N LYS A 135 0.13 66.16 25.06
CA LYS A 135 -0.63 67.39 25.36
C LYS A 135 -0.68 67.74 26.85
N THR A 136 -0.53 66.74 27.70
CA THR A 136 -0.53 66.88 29.17
C THR A 136 0.88 66.75 29.78
N ALA A 137 1.94 66.63 28.95
CA ALA A 137 3.29 66.21 29.35
C ALA A 137 4.20 67.30 29.94
N ASN A 138 3.67 68.37 30.53
CA ASN A 138 4.56 69.25 31.28
C ASN A 138 5.05 68.51 32.54
N SER A 139 6.36 68.38 32.75
CA SER A 139 6.95 67.58 33.84
C SER A 139 6.51 68.05 35.23
N TYR A 140 6.29 69.37 35.37
CA TYR A 140 5.66 69.99 36.52
C TYR A 140 4.25 69.44 36.77
N ASN A 141 3.45 69.13 35.75
CA ASN A 141 2.05 68.71 35.92
C ASN A 141 1.90 67.31 36.55
N ARG A 142 2.86 66.39 36.41
CA ARG A 142 2.73 65.04 37.00
C ARG A 142 3.12 65.02 38.48
N LEU A 143 4.25 65.65 38.81
CA LEU A 143 4.63 65.83 40.21
C LEU A 143 3.63 66.76 40.90
N MET A 144 3.21 67.84 40.25
CA MET A 144 2.17 68.73 40.78
C MET A 144 0.82 68.02 40.91
N PHE A 145 0.43 67.14 39.99
CA PHE A 145 -0.77 66.32 40.16
C PHE A 145 -0.70 65.41 41.40
N LEU A 146 0.47 64.82 41.68
CA LEU A 146 0.66 64.01 42.88
C LEU A 146 0.65 64.90 44.15
N PHE A 147 1.41 65.99 44.16
CA PHE A 147 1.60 66.87 45.31
C PHE A 147 0.45 67.87 45.58
N ALA A 148 -0.41 68.15 44.60
CA ALA A 148 -1.63 68.94 44.77
C ALA A 148 -2.81 68.10 45.31
N ALA A 149 -2.52 67.08 46.12
CA ALA A 149 -3.53 66.26 46.79
C ALA A 149 -3.88 66.87 48.15
N ASP A 150 -5.16 66.91 48.51
CA ASP A 150 -5.64 67.54 49.75
C ASP A 150 -5.39 66.66 50.99
N SER A 151 -5.05 65.38 50.79
CA SER A 151 -4.74 64.42 51.86
C SER A 151 -3.76 63.34 51.42
N PHE A 152 -3.09 62.71 52.40
CA PHE A 152 -2.20 61.57 52.17
C PHE A 152 -2.91 60.40 51.48
N ASN A 153 -4.17 60.12 51.82
CA ASN A 153 -4.96 59.07 51.19
C ASN A 153 -5.22 59.37 49.70
N GLU A 154 -5.49 60.63 49.36
CA GLU A 154 -5.63 61.06 47.97
C GLU A 154 -4.32 61.00 47.19
N PHE A 155 -3.21 61.45 47.79
CA PHE A 155 -1.87 61.30 47.22
C PHE A 155 -1.59 59.83 46.87
N MET A 156 -1.86 58.91 47.80
CA MET A 156 -1.64 57.48 47.58
C MET A 156 -2.52 56.92 46.45
N ARG A 157 -3.80 57.31 46.35
CA ARG A 157 -4.66 56.93 45.21
C ARG A 157 -4.12 57.46 43.88
N ARG A 158 -3.75 58.75 43.80
CA ARG A 158 -3.17 59.37 42.61
C ARG A 158 -1.85 58.68 42.20
N LEU A 159 -1.00 58.31 43.16
CA LEU A 159 0.23 57.55 42.94
C LEU A 159 -0.05 56.15 42.39
N HIS A 160 -1.03 55.44 42.96
CA HIS A 160 -1.46 54.14 42.44
C HIS A 160 -1.98 54.24 41.00
N TYR A 161 -2.79 55.26 40.67
CA TYR A 161 -3.26 55.48 39.29
C TYR A 161 -2.12 55.76 38.30
N VAL A 162 -1.14 56.58 38.68
CA VAL A 162 0.03 56.84 37.83
C VAL A 162 0.83 55.56 37.58
N ARG A 163 1.00 54.71 38.61
CA ARG A 163 1.67 53.41 38.48
C ARG A 163 0.89 52.45 37.57
N GLN A 164 -0.41 52.29 37.81
CA GLN A 164 -1.28 51.43 36.97
C GLN A 164 -1.28 51.90 35.51
N TYR A 165 -1.31 53.21 35.27
CA TYR A 165 -1.28 53.77 33.92
C TYR A 165 0.07 53.54 33.22
N ALA A 166 1.20 53.70 33.95
CA ALA A 166 2.52 53.39 33.43
C ALA A 166 2.67 51.89 33.10
N GLU A 167 2.10 51.02 33.94
CA GLU A 167 2.06 49.58 33.72
C GLU A 167 1.20 49.20 32.51
N ALA A 168 -0.01 49.74 32.39
CA ALA A 168 -0.88 49.54 31.23
C ALA A 168 -0.21 49.98 29.92
N ARG A 169 0.53 51.10 29.93
CA ARG A 169 1.31 51.57 28.78
C ARG A 169 2.42 50.59 28.42
N ARG A 170 3.14 50.05 29.41
CA ARG A 170 4.17 49.02 29.18
C ARG A 170 3.56 47.74 28.59
N GLN A 171 2.40 47.32 29.09
CA GLN A 171 1.66 46.16 28.58
C GLN A 171 1.17 46.37 27.14
N GLN A 172 0.71 47.57 26.77
CA GLN A 172 0.35 47.89 25.38
C GLN A 172 1.54 47.78 24.43
N VAL A 173 2.71 48.31 24.82
CA VAL A 173 3.93 48.20 24.01
C VAL A 173 4.36 46.74 23.86
N SER A 174 4.35 45.96 24.95
CA SER A 174 4.70 44.54 24.86
C SER A 174 3.71 43.75 23.99
N GLY A 175 2.41 44.09 24.04
CA GLY A 175 1.40 43.55 23.12
C GLY A 175 1.69 43.85 21.66
N ILE A 176 2.00 45.11 21.32
CA ILE A 176 2.39 45.52 19.96
C ILE A 176 3.62 44.74 19.48
N LEU A 177 4.67 44.66 20.29
CA LEU A 177 5.90 43.96 19.93
C LEU A 177 5.68 42.45 19.71
N ARG A 178 4.85 41.82 20.57
CA ARG A 178 4.47 40.41 20.42
C ARG A 178 3.68 40.16 19.15
N THR A 179 2.66 40.97 18.88
CA THR A 179 1.85 40.87 17.64
C THR A 179 2.69 41.12 16.41
N GLN A 180 3.66 42.06 16.47
CA GLN A 180 4.61 42.32 15.40
C GLN A 180 5.52 41.11 15.15
N GLN A 181 6.03 40.45 16.21
CA GLN A 181 6.83 39.23 16.09
C GLN A 181 6.01 38.09 15.49
N GLU A 182 4.77 37.89 15.94
CA GLU A 182 3.87 36.87 15.39
C GLU A 182 3.60 37.11 13.90
N LEU A 183 3.27 38.35 13.52
CA LEU A 183 3.07 38.71 12.11
C LEU A 183 4.32 38.42 11.27
N SER A 184 5.51 38.77 11.77
CA SER A 184 6.76 38.46 11.09
C SER A 184 6.96 36.96 10.88
N GLN A 185 6.69 36.13 11.89
CA GLN A 185 6.78 34.67 11.79
C GLN A 185 5.78 34.10 10.77
N GLN A 186 4.54 34.59 10.79
CA GLN A 186 3.51 34.19 9.83
C GLN A 186 3.88 34.57 8.40
N LEU A 187 4.45 35.76 8.17
CA LEU A 187 4.93 36.21 6.85
C LEU A 187 6.10 35.35 6.34
N THR A 188 7.05 34.99 7.19
CA THR A 188 8.14 34.07 6.84
C THR A 188 7.57 32.71 6.44
N SER A 189 6.68 32.12 7.26
CA SER A 189 6.04 30.84 6.94
C SER A 189 5.22 30.88 5.65
N LEU A 190 4.51 31.98 5.39
CA LEU A 190 3.75 32.18 4.17
C LEU A 190 4.66 32.22 2.93
N THR A 191 5.80 32.91 3.05
CA THR A 191 6.81 33.02 1.98
C THR A 191 7.41 31.64 1.67
N GLU A 192 7.81 30.88 2.70
CA GLU A 192 8.32 29.51 2.54
C GLU A 192 7.29 28.60 1.86
N LYS A 193 6.02 28.62 2.29
CA LYS A 193 4.95 27.83 1.68
C LYS A 193 4.70 28.22 0.22
N ARG A 194 4.77 29.51 -0.14
CA ARG A 194 4.64 29.99 -1.53
C ARG A 194 5.81 29.54 -2.40
N GLN A 195 7.03 29.57 -1.87
CA GLN A 195 8.22 29.05 -2.56
C GLN A 195 8.12 27.54 -2.80
N GLN A 196 7.73 26.77 -1.77
CA GLN A 196 7.47 25.33 -1.89
C GLN A 196 6.39 25.02 -2.94
N LYS A 197 5.26 25.76 -2.93
CA LYS A 197 4.20 25.62 -3.92
C LYS A 197 4.73 25.83 -5.35
N THR A 198 5.53 26.87 -5.56
CA THR A 198 6.11 27.21 -6.88
C THR A 198 7.07 26.11 -7.38
N SER A 199 7.91 25.58 -6.49
CA SER A 199 8.80 24.46 -6.79
C SER A 199 8.03 23.18 -7.17
N LEU A 200 6.97 22.85 -6.43
CA LEU A 200 6.11 21.69 -6.74
C LEU A 200 5.34 21.87 -8.05
N LEU A 201 4.87 23.07 -8.37
CA LEU A 201 4.20 23.36 -9.66
C LEU A 201 5.17 23.17 -10.83
N THR A 202 6.40 23.67 -10.71
CA THR A 202 7.47 23.48 -11.72
C THR A 202 7.76 21.99 -11.91
N THR A 203 7.87 21.25 -10.81
CA THR A 203 8.05 19.79 -10.82
C THR A 203 6.87 19.13 -11.54
N GLN A 204 5.63 19.42 -11.15
CA GLN A 204 4.43 18.85 -11.77
C GLN A 204 4.36 19.10 -13.28
N LEU A 205 4.75 20.28 -13.75
CA LEU A 205 4.81 20.60 -15.19
C LEU A 205 5.85 19.75 -15.91
N SER A 206 7.06 19.62 -15.36
CA SER A 206 8.11 18.79 -15.93
C SER A 206 7.70 17.31 -16.01
N GLU A 207 7.05 16.80 -14.95
CA GLU A 207 6.58 15.42 -14.87
C GLU A 207 5.45 15.14 -15.87
N ARG A 208 4.58 16.13 -16.14
CA ARG A 208 3.54 16.03 -17.17
C ARG A 208 4.12 16.04 -18.59
N ARG A 209 5.13 16.87 -18.87
CA ARG A 209 5.84 16.87 -20.15
C ARG A 209 6.55 15.53 -20.40
N SER A 210 7.21 15.00 -19.38
CA SER A 210 7.81 13.66 -19.40
C SER A 210 6.77 12.57 -19.68
N LEU A 211 5.62 12.62 -18.99
CA LEU A 211 4.50 11.70 -19.23
C LEU A 211 3.99 11.75 -20.67
N GLN A 212 3.83 12.95 -21.24
CA GLN A 212 3.39 13.11 -22.63
C GLN A 212 4.41 12.51 -23.61
N THR A 213 5.70 12.75 -23.38
CA THR A 213 6.78 12.17 -24.20
C THR A 213 6.74 10.64 -24.15
N MET A 214 6.57 10.06 -22.96
CA MET A 214 6.45 8.61 -22.80
C MET A 214 5.20 8.03 -23.49
N LYS A 215 4.07 8.75 -23.48
CA LYS A 215 2.87 8.32 -24.20
C LYS A 215 3.09 8.31 -25.72
N VAL A 216 3.74 9.33 -26.27
CA VAL A 216 4.10 9.36 -27.70
C VAL A 216 5.01 8.19 -28.06
N GLN A 217 6.03 7.90 -27.23
CA GLN A 217 6.88 6.72 -27.41
C GLN A 217 6.08 5.41 -27.33
N GLN A 218 5.08 5.35 -26.44
CA GLN A 218 4.21 4.18 -26.29
C GLN A 218 3.42 3.95 -27.58
N ASP A 219 2.82 5.01 -28.13
CA ASP A 219 2.03 4.93 -29.35
C ASP A 219 2.89 4.48 -30.55
N GLN A 220 4.13 4.97 -30.65
CA GLN A 220 5.10 4.53 -31.67
C GLN A 220 5.42 3.04 -31.57
N VAL A 221 5.69 2.55 -30.35
CA VAL A 221 5.99 1.13 -30.09
C VAL A 221 4.76 0.25 -30.38
N VAL A 222 3.56 0.70 -30.02
CA VAL A 222 2.30 0.01 -30.34
C VAL A 222 2.08 -0.06 -31.85
N GLN A 223 2.36 1.01 -32.58
CA GLN A 223 2.24 1.03 -34.05
C GLN A 223 3.20 0.04 -34.70
N GLN A 224 4.45 -0.03 -34.24
CA GLN A 224 5.43 -1.03 -34.72
C GLN A 224 4.98 -2.46 -34.41
N LEU A 225 4.42 -2.71 -33.23
CA LEU A 225 3.92 -4.04 -32.85
C LEU A 225 2.68 -4.44 -33.67
N SER A 226 1.81 -3.49 -33.99
CA SER A 226 0.65 -3.72 -34.84
C SER A 226 1.04 -4.17 -36.25
N GLN A 227 2.18 -3.71 -36.78
CA GLN A 227 2.69 -4.18 -38.07
C GLN A 227 3.18 -5.64 -38.01
N LYS A 228 3.54 -6.14 -36.82
CA LYS A 228 4.02 -7.51 -36.57
C LYS A 228 2.92 -8.43 -36.05
N GLU A 229 1.64 -8.07 -36.22
CA GLU A 229 0.50 -8.77 -35.63
C GLU A 229 0.49 -10.28 -35.90
N GLN A 230 0.72 -10.69 -37.15
CA GLN A 230 0.72 -12.10 -37.54
C GLN A 230 1.82 -12.91 -36.86
N GLN A 231 3.02 -12.33 -36.71
CA GLN A 231 4.13 -12.97 -36.01
C GLN A 231 3.82 -13.13 -34.52
N LEU A 232 3.23 -12.10 -33.90
CA LEU A 232 2.83 -12.13 -32.49
C LEU A 232 1.74 -13.18 -32.23
N GLN A 233 0.78 -13.37 -33.14
CA GLN A 233 -0.23 -14.43 -33.03
C GLN A 233 0.40 -15.83 -33.04
N LYS A 234 1.36 -16.08 -33.95
CA LYS A 234 2.09 -17.36 -34.02
C LYS A 234 2.90 -17.62 -32.75
N GLU A 235 3.63 -16.62 -32.27
CA GLU A 235 4.41 -16.73 -31.04
C GLU A 235 3.52 -16.95 -29.82
N LEU A 236 2.37 -16.26 -29.74
CA LEU A 236 1.42 -16.46 -28.67
C LEU A 236 0.90 -17.90 -28.63
N ALA A 237 0.59 -18.50 -29.78
CA ALA A 237 0.15 -19.90 -29.84
C ALA A 237 1.23 -20.86 -29.30
N GLN A 238 2.50 -20.63 -29.64
CA GLN A 238 3.63 -21.41 -29.13
C GLN A 238 3.81 -21.23 -27.61
N ARG A 239 3.73 -19.99 -27.13
CA ARG A 239 3.80 -19.67 -25.68
C ARG A 239 2.65 -20.36 -24.92
N GLN A 240 1.42 -20.31 -25.44
CA GLN A 240 0.27 -21.00 -24.84
C GLN A 240 0.47 -22.51 -24.77
N GLN A 241 1.04 -23.13 -25.80
CA GLN A 241 1.35 -24.57 -25.76
C GLN A 241 2.41 -24.88 -24.70
N ALA A 242 3.45 -24.05 -24.56
CA ALA A 242 4.48 -24.21 -23.55
C ALA A 242 3.94 -24.08 -22.12
N VAL A 243 3.02 -23.12 -21.89
CA VAL A 243 2.32 -22.98 -20.61
C VAL A 243 1.47 -24.21 -20.28
N ARG A 244 0.71 -24.74 -21.25
CA ARG A 244 -0.07 -25.98 -21.05
C ARG A 244 0.81 -27.17 -20.67
N LYS A 245 1.98 -27.31 -21.31
CA LYS A 245 2.96 -28.36 -20.96
C LYS A 245 3.46 -28.20 -19.53
N LEU A 246 3.77 -26.96 -19.11
CA LEU A 246 4.16 -26.66 -17.73
C LEU A 246 3.05 -27.04 -16.76
N ASP A 247 1.80 -26.63 -17.02
CA ASP A 247 0.68 -26.90 -16.12
C ASP A 247 0.44 -28.40 -15.91
N ASN A 248 0.53 -29.18 -16.99
CA ASN A 248 0.42 -30.63 -16.91
C ASN A 248 1.56 -31.24 -16.09
N LEU A 249 2.78 -30.73 -16.25
CA LEU A 249 3.93 -31.17 -15.46
C LEU A 249 3.76 -30.83 -13.97
N ILE A 250 3.31 -29.62 -13.64
CA ILE A 250 3.01 -29.23 -12.26
C ILE A 250 1.93 -30.15 -11.69
N ALA A 251 0.81 -30.32 -12.38
CA ALA A 251 -0.29 -31.17 -11.92
C ALA A 251 0.14 -32.64 -11.73
N GLN A 252 1.02 -33.16 -12.58
CA GLN A 252 1.60 -34.48 -12.41
C GLN A 252 2.48 -34.55 -11.15
N ARG A 253 3.45 -33.63 -11.00
CA ARG A 253 4.39 -33.65 -9.87
C ARG A 253 3.72 -33.38 -8.52
N VAL A 254 2.73 -32.49 -8.48
CA VAL A 254 1.90 -32.27 -7.27
C VAL A 254 1.15 -33.55 -6.90
N ARG A 255 0.51 -34.23 -7.86
CA ARG A 255 -0.23 -35.48 -7.60
C ARG A 255 0.69 -36.59 -7.13
N GLU A 256 1.85 -36.75 -7.77
CA GLU A 256 2.88 -37.71 -7.36
C GLU A 256 3.37 -37.41 -5.93
N GLU A 257 3.59 -36.15 -5.58
CA GLU A 257 4.01 -35.76 -4.23
C GLU A 257 2.93 -36.00 -3.17
N ILE A 258 1.67 -35.67 -3.47
CA ILE A 258 0.52 -36.01 -2.59
C ILE A 258 0.44 -37.52 -2.37
N ALA A 259 0.60 -38.32 -3.43
CA ALA A 259 0.55 -39.78 -3.33
C ALA A 259 1.73 -40.35 -2.54
N ARG A 260 2.95 -39.83 -2.75
CA ARG A 260 4.14 -40.21 -1.97
C ARG A 260 3.98 -39.87 -0.49
N ALA A 261 3.50 -38.67 -0.19
CA ALA A 261 3.25 -38.24 1.18
C ALA A 261 2.16 -39.10 1.84
N ALA A 262 1.06 -39.41 1.13
CA ALA A 262 -0.02 -40.27 1.62
C ALA A 262 0.48 -41.67 1.96
N ARG A 263 1.27 -42.29 1.07
CA ARG A 263 1.91 -43.59 1.32
C ARG A 263 2.85 -43.55 2.52
N ALA A 264 3.67 -42.50 2.64
CA ALA A 264 4.59 -42.35 3.76
C ALA A 264 3.87 -42.16 5.10
N ALA A 265 2.76 -41.42 5.13
CA ALA A 265 1.94 -41.27 6.32
C ALA A 265 1.22 -42.56 6.72
N ALA A 266 0.64 -43.27 5.75
CA ALA A 266 0.04 -44.59 5.98
C ALA A 266 1.07 -45.58 6.54
N ALA A 267 2.29 -45.62 5.98
CA ALA A 267 3.37 -46.47 6.48
C ALA A 267 3.81 -46.08 7.92
N ARG A 268 3.91 -44.78 8.23
CA ARG A 268 4.23 -44.30 9.58
C ARG A 268 3.12 -44.60 10.59
N ALA A 269 1.87 -44.43 10.20
CA ALA A 269 0.72 -44.74 11.04
C ALA A 269 0.64 -46.25 11.31
N ALA A 270 0.85 -47.09 10.29
CA ALA A 270 0.96 -48.54 10.43
C ALA A 270 2.12 -48.95 11.36
N ALA A 271 3.30 -48.32 11.22
CA ALA A 271 4.45 -48.58 12.09
C ALA A 271 4.18 -48.18 13.55
N LYS A 272 3.52 -47.04 13.79
CA LYS A 272 3.09 -46.60 15.13
C LYS A 272 2.04 -47.56 15.72
N ALA A 273 1.05 -47.98 14.94
CA ALA A 273 0.05 -48.94 15.37
C ALA A 273 0.68 -50.30 15.73
N ALA A 274 1.63 -50.78 14.92
CA ALA A 274 2.38 -52.00 15.21
C ALA A 274 3.24 -51.88 16.49
N ALA A 275 3.92 -50.74 16.69
CA ALA A 275 4.69 -50.47 17.90
C ALA A 275 3.82 -50.35 19.16
N ALA A 276 2.68 -49.66 19.07
CA ALA A 276 1.71 -49.53 20.17
C ALA A 276 1.07 -50.87 20.53
N LYS A 277 0.73 -51.69 19.54
CA LYS A 277 0.25 -53.06 19.76
C LYS A 277 1.30 -53.93 20.46
N ALA A 278 2.55 -53.89 20.00
CA ALA A 278 3.65 -54.61 20.65
C ALA A 278 3.93 -54.12 22.08
N ALA A 279 3.75 -52.83 22.36
CA ALA A 279 3.87 -52.26 23.71
C ALA A 279 2.73 -52.72 24.62
N ALA A 280 1.49 -52.75 24.13
CA ALA A 280 0.33 -53.28 24.87
C ALA A 280 0.50 -54.78 25.20
N GLU A 281 0.93 -55.60 24.23
CA GLU A 281 1.21 -57.03 24.45
C GLU A 281 2.35 -57.25 25.46
N ARG A 282 3.35 -56.38 25.50
CA ARG A 282 4.42 -56.43 26.53
C ARG A 282 3.90 -56.06 27.91
N ALA A 283 3.09 -55.00 28.03
CA ALA A 283 2.49 -54.58 29.29
C ALA A 283 1.55 -55.64 29.89
N GLU A 284 0.90 -56.46 29.05
CA GLU A 284 0.13 -57.62 29.50
C GLU A 284 1.00 -58.78 30.01
N ARG A 285 2.22 -58.94 29.49
CA ARG A 285 3.15 -60.03 29.85
C ARG A 285 4.03 -59.71 31.06
N THR A 286 4.18 -58.43 31.43
CA THR A 286 4.97 -57.97 32.58
C THR A 286 4.10 -57.65 33.80
N ASP A 287 4.70 -57.49 34.98
CA ASP A 287 4.07 -56.96 36.22
C ASP A 287 3.75 -55.45 36.13
N ALA A 288 3.28 -54.99 34.97
CA ALA A 288 2.80 -53.63 34.79
C ALA A 288 1.50 -53.44 35.59
N THR A 289 1.33 -52.25 36.16
CA THR A 289 0.14 -51.90 36.95
C THR A 289 -1.13 -51.92 36.09
N ALA A 290 -2.30 -52.12 36.70
CA ALA A 290 -3.58 -52.08 36.00
C ALA A 290 -3.80 -50.74 35.25
N ALA A 291 -3.25 -49.64 35.78
CA ALA A 291 -3.24 -48.33 35.13
C ALA A 291 -2.37 -48.29 33.86
N GLU A 292 -1.19 -48.91 33.87
CA GLU A 292 -0.30 -48.98 32.69
C GLU A 292 -0.84 -49.88 31.57
N ARG A 293 -1.54 -50.96 31.93
CA ARG A 293 -2.21 -51.82 30.95
C ARG A 293 -3.38 -51.13 30.27
N THR A 294 -4.15 -50.33 31.03
CA THR A 294 -5.28 -49.57 30.48
C THR A 294 -4.82 -48.42 29.59
N THR A 295 -3.75 -47.71 29.95
CA THR A 295 -3.17 -46.67 29.07
C THR A 295 -2.60 -47.26 27.80
N ALA A 296 -1.81 -48.34 27.87
CA ALA A 296 -1.23 -48.98 26.68
C ALA A 296 -2.30 -49.54 25.72
N ARG A 297 -3.40 -50.09 26.25
CA ARG A 297 -4.53 -50.57 25.43
C ARG A 297 -5.28 -49.42 24.75
N ARG A 298 -5.45 -48.28 25.44
CA ARG A 298 -6.05 -47.06 24.87
C ARG A 298 -5.18 -46.48 23.77
N GLU A 299 -3.87 -46.37 24.00
CA GLU A 299 -2.91 -45.87 23.01
C GLU A 299 -2.82 -46.79 21.77
N ALA A 300 -2.92 -48.11 21.95
CA ALA A 300 -2.97 -49.06 20.84
C ALA A 300 -4.27 -48.96 20.02
N ALA A 301 -5.43 -48.76 20.68
CA ALA A 301 -6.70 -48.54 20.02
C ALA A 301 -6.71 -47.21 19.23
N GLU A 302 -6.25 -46.12 19.83
CA GLU A 302 -6.12 -44.80 19.19
C GLU A 302 -5.14 -44.83 18.01
N ALA A 303 -4.01 -45.54 18.14
CA ALA A 303 -3.04 -45.70 17.05
C ALA A 303 -3.56 -46.58 15.90
N ALA A 304 -4.38 -47.60 16.20
CA ALA A 304 -5.02 -48.44 15.19
C ALA A 304 -6.11 -47.69 14.42
N GLU A 305 -6.95 -46.90 15.11
CA GLU A 305 -7.94 -46.02 14.49
C GLU A 305 -7.27 -44.96 13.61
N ALA A 306 -6.17 -44.36 14.07
CA ALA A 306 -5.38 -43.42 13.27
C ALA A 306 -4.74 -44.05 12.03
N ALA A 307 -4.36 -45.33 12.09
CA ALA A 307 -3.82 -46.07 10.94
C ALA A 307 -4.90 -46.43 9.91
N ASP A 308 -6.08 -46.83 10.35
CA ASP A 308 -7.23 -47.11 9.48
C ASP A 308 -7.75 -45.82 8.83
N ALA A 309 -7.84 -44.72 9.59
CA ALA A 309 -8.14 -43.40 9.05
C ALA A 309 -7.11 -42.93 8.02
N ALA A 310 -5.81 -43.17 8.24
CA ALA A 310 -4.75 -42.84 7.28
C ALA A 310 -4.78 -43.73 6.03
N ALA A 311 -5.20 -44.98 6.14
CA ALA A 311 -5.37 -45.92 5.02
C ALA A 311 -6.59 -45.58 4.15
N ASN A 312 -7.69 -45.14 4.77
CA ASN A 312 -8.92 -44.75 4.10
C ASN A 312 -8.94 -43.28 3.63
N THR A 313 -7.94 -42.47 4.00
CA THR A 313 -7.82 -41.09 3.52
C THR A 313 -7.30 -41.05 2.09
N SER A 314 -8.24 -41.09 1.13
CA SER A 314 -7.97 -40.67 -0.25
C SER A 314 -7.96 -39.14 -0.37
N THR A 315 -6.76 -38.61 -0.65
CA THR A 315 -6.50 -37.56 -1.67
C THR A 315 -7.06 -36.15 -1.43
N SER A 316 -6.22 -35.21 -0.97
CA SER A 316 -6.27 -33.80 -1.46
C SER A 316 -5.19 -32.85 -0.88
N ARG A 317 -4.49 -33.21 0.20
CA ARG A 317 -3.55 -32.30 0.88
C ARG A 317 -2.26 -32.99 1.29
N VAL A 318 -1.15 -32.26 1.16
CA VAL A 318 0.20 -32.73 1.53
C VAL A 318 0.48 -32.62 3.04
N THR A 319 -0.49 -32.19 3.86
CA THR A 319 -0.37 -32.06 5.32
C THR A 319 -0.34 -33.42 6.01
N LEU A 320 0.81 -34.07 5.96
CA LEU A 320 0.93 -35.46 6.39
C LEU A 320 2.06 -35.67 7.40
N THR A 321 2.83 -34.61 7.70
CA THR A 321 3.80 -34.58 8.79
C THR A 321 3.66 -33.29 9.61
N PRO A 322 3.97 -33.31 10.92
CA PRO A 322 3.98 -32.09 11.73
C PRO A 322 4.89 -30.99 11.14
N GLU A 323 6.08 -31.37 10.67
CA GLU A 323 7.04 -30.48 10.01
C GLU A 323 6.47 -29.81 8.74
N THR A 324 5.75 -30.55 7.90
CA THR A 324 5.13 -29.98 6.69
C THR A 324 3.93 -29.10 7.00
N ALA A 325 3.20 -29.38 8.08
CA ALA A 325 2.12 -28.55 8.58
C ALA A 325 2.65 -27.20 9.12
N GLU A 326 3.71 -27.22 9.91
CA GLU A 326 4.38 -26.02 10.42
C GLU A 326 4.92 -25.14 9.29
N LEU A 327 5.57 -25.75 8.29
CA LEU A 327 6.06 -25.02 7.12
C LEU A 327 4.91 -24.40 6.30
N SER A 328 3.78 -25.11 6.18
CA SER A 328 2.58 -24.62 5.49
C SER A 328 1.95 -23.44 6.21
N SER A 329 1.82 -23.51 7.53
CA SER A 329 1.29 -22.42 8.36
C SER A 329 2.21 -21.20 8.26
N SER A 330 3.52 -21.41 8.39
CA SER A 330 4.52 -20.35 8.26
C SER A 330 4.47 -19.67 6.88
N PHE A 331 4.27 -20.44 5.80
CA PHE A 331 4.11 -19.88 4.45
C PHE A 331 2.81 -19.05 4.35
N ALA A 332 1.69 -19.59 4.85
CA ALA A 332 0.38 -18.93 4.83
C ALA A 332 0.35 -17.62 5.62
N GLU A 333 1.01 -17.57 6.78
CA GLU A 333 1.13 -16.38 7.63
C GLU A 333 1.90 -15.24 6.95
N ASN A 334 2.82 -15.57 6.06
CA ASN A 334 3.60 -14.61 5.30
C ASN A 334 2.89 -14.06 4.05
N ARG A 335 1.61 -14.38 3.85
CA ARG A 335 0.82 -13.87 2.72
C ARG A 335 0.86 -12.33 2.66
N GLY A 336 1.24 -11.80 1.50
CA GLY A 336 1.38 -10.36 1.26
C GLY A 336 2.65 -9.75 1.84
N ARG A 337 3.57 -10.57 2.37
CA ARG A 337 4.86 -10.18 2.95
C ARG A 337 6.04 -10.99 2.41
N LEU A 338 5.78 -11.99 1.56
CA LEU A 338 6.84 -12.80 0.95
C LEU A 338 7.73 -11.94 0.07
N LEU A 339 9.01 -12.31 0.01
CA LEU A 339 9.97 -11.59 -0.81
C LEU A 339 9.68 -11.79 -2.29
N TRP A 340 10.10 -10.82 -3.10
CA TRP A 340 10.11 -10.98 -4.53
C TRP A 340 11.18 -12.01 -4.93
N PRO A 341 10.92 -12.85 -5.95
CA PRO A 341 11.87 -13.85 -6.42
C PRO A 341 13.10 -13.23 -7.11
N VAL A 342 13.04 -11.94 -7.47
CA VAL A 342 14.13 -11.14 -8.03
C VAL A 342 14.30 -9.87 -7.21
N ALA A 343 15.54 -9.36 -7.08
CA ALA A 343 15.77 -8.16 -6.26
C ALA A 343 15.21 -6.90 -6.94
N ARG A 344 15.33 -6.81 -8.27
CA ARG A 344 14.81 -5.70 -9.08
C ARG A 344 13.87 -6.20 -10.17
N GLY A 345 12.96 -5.35 -10.64
CA GLY A 345 11.94 -5.72 -11.62
C GLY A 345 10.51 -5.27 -11.27
N PHE A 346 9.60 -5.46 -12.22
CA PHE A 346 8.17 -5.13 -12.10
C PHE A 346 7.33 -6.22 -12.78
N ILE A 347 6.05 -6.32 -12.41
CA ILE A 347 5.12 -7.25 -13.05
C ILE A 347 4.75 -6.69 -14.42
N SER A 348 5.20 -7.38 -15.46
CA SER A 348 4.92 -7.05 -16.86
C SER A 348 3.58 -7.65 -17.32
N GLN A 349 3.24 -8.86 -16.86
CA GLN A 349 1.92 -9.48 -17.07
C GLN A 349 1.33 -9.95 -15.74
N PRO A 350 0.12 -9.49 -15.38
CA PRO A 350 -0.54 -9.85 -14.13
C PRO A 350 -1.16 -11.25 -14.20
N PHE A 351 -1.58 -11.75 -13.04
CA PHE A 351 -2.31 -13.02 -12.93
C PHE A 351 -3.71 -12.95 -13.53
N GLY A 352 -4.12 -14.07 -14.13
CA GLY A 352 -5.45 -14.32 -14.67
C GLY A 352 -5.62 -13.85 -16.13
N ARG A 353 -6.87 -13.78 -16.56
CA ARG A 353 -7.25 -13.40 -17.92
C ARG A 353 -7.18 -11.89 -18.12
N HIS A 354 -6.41 -11.48 -19.13
CA HIS A 354 -6.28 -10.08 -19.51
C HIS A 354 -6.13 -9.93 -21.03
N PRO A 355 -6.56 -8.80 -21.60
CA PRO A 355 -6.39 -8.55 -23.03
C PRO A 355 -4.90 -8.42 -23.37
N HIS A 356 -4.51 -8.94 -24.52
CA HIS A 356 -3.17 -8.76 -25.05
C HIS A 356 -2.93 -7.26 -25.34
N PRO A 357 -1.75 -6.69 -25.01
CA PRO A 357 -1.52 -5.24 -25.11
C PRO A 357 -1.51 -4.67 -26.55
N VAL A 358 -1.40 -5.54 -27.56
CA VAL A 358 -1.32 -5.19 -28.99
C VAL A 358 -2.44 -5.84 -29.79
N LEU A 359 -2.46 -7.18 -29.83
CA LEU A 359 -3.48 -7.99 -30.50
C LEU A 359 -4.88 -7.70 -29.96
N LYS A 360 -5.73 -7.06 -30.77
CA LYS A 360 -7.13 -6.78 -30.42
C LYS A 360 -7.91 -8.09 -30.35
N ASN A 361 -8.88 -8.18 -29.44
CA ASN A 361 -9.75 -9.35 -29.21
C ASN A 361 -9.03 -10.65 -28.77
N VAL A 362 -7.73 -10.58 -28.50
CA VAL A 362 -6.97 -11.73 -27.97
C VAL A 362 -6.85 -11.62 -26.46
N THR A 363 -7.27 -12.67 -25.76
CA THR A 363 -7.13 -12.77 -24.31
C THR A 363 -5.97 -13.72 -23.98
N VAL A 364 -5.09 -13.28 -23.09
CA VAL A 364 -4.02 -14.10 -22.51
C VAL A 364 -4.48 -14.53 -21.12
N ASP A 365 -4.28 -15.80 -20.78
CA ASP A 365 -4.51 -16.34 -19.45
C ASP A 365 -3.16 -16.64 -18.80
N ASN A 366 -2.74 -15.81 -17.83
CA ASN A 366 -1.50 -16.05 -17.11
C ASN A 366 -1.81 -16.72 -15.76
N ARG A 367 -1.36 -17.95 -15.62
CA ARG A 367 -1.44 -18.77 -14.40
C ARG A 367 -0.40 -18.39 -13.33
N GLY A 368 0.20 -17.22 -13.44
CA GLY A 368 1.16 -16.70 -12.49
C GLY A 368 1.33 -15.21 -12.70
N VAL A 369 2.56 -14.74 -12.55
CA VAL A 369 2.96 -13.39 -12.92
C VAL A 369 4.25 -13.45 -13.72
N ASP A 370 4.36 -12.58 -14.72
CA ASP A 370 5.59 -12.43 -15.48
C ASP A 370 6.31 -11.18 -14.98
N ILE A 371 7.47 -11.37 -14.35
CA ILE A 371 8.27 -10.32 -13.73
C ILE A 371 9.42 -9.97 -14.68
N GLN A 372 9.35 -8.80 -15.30
CA GLN A 372 10.43 -8.30 -16.14
C GLN A 372 11.52 -7.68 -15.27
N THR A 373 12.77 -8.04 -15.53
CA THR A 373 13.93 -7.64 -14.74
C THR A 373 15.15 -7.38 -15.63
N GLY A 374 16.30 -7.10 -15.04
CA GLY A 374 17.56 -6.92 -15.76
C GLY A 374 18.17 -8.25 -16.21
N ALA A 375 18.93 -8.21 -17.31
CA ALA A 375 19.63 -9.37 -17.84
C ALA A 375 20.54 -10.04 -16.79
N GLY A 376 20.43 -11.36 -16.65
CA GLY A 376 21.26 -12.14 -15.72
C GLY A 376 20.93 -11.95 -14.24
N GLU A 377 19.82 -11.30 -13.90
CA GLU A 377 19.39 -11.16 -12.50
C GLU A 377 19.23 -12.54 -11.83
N SER A 378 19.72 -12.65 -10.61
CA SER A 378 19.65 -13.88 -9.81
C SER A 378 18.23 -14.08 -9.26
N VAL A 379 17.68 -15.28 -9.51
CA VAL A 379 16.38 -15.72 -9.00
C VAL A 379 16.59 -16.43 -7.68
N ARG A 380 15.76 -16.11 -6.69
CA ARG A 380 15.86 -16.59 -5.32
C ARG A 380 14.58 -17.28 -4.87
N ALA A 381 14.73 -18.28 -4.02
CA ALA A 381 13.60 -18.90 -3.34
C ALA A 381 12.89 -17.86 -2.44
N ILE A 382 11.57 -17.75 -2.59
CA ILE A 382 10.77 -16.80 -1.82
C ILE A 382 10.53 -17.25 -0.37
N PHE A 383 10.72 -18.54 -0.08
CA PHE A 383 10.52 -19.15 1.23
C PHE A 383 11.33 -20.44 1.37
N ASP A 384 11.45 -20.95 2.60
CA ASP A 384 12.11 -22.22 2.92
C ASP A 384 11.32 -23.39 2.34
N GLY A 385 11.98 -24.36 1.72
CA GLY A 385 11.29 -25.49 1.09
C GLY A 385 12.21 -26.54 0.48
N LYS A 386 11.62 -27.50 -0.22
CA LYS A 386 12.33 -28.58 -0.91
C LYS A 386 12.11 -28.47 -2.42
N VAL A 387 13.18 -28.57 -3.21
CA VAL A 387 13.07 -28.60 -4.67
C VAL A 387 12.42 -29.91 -5.09
N LEU A 388 11.21 -29.84 -5.66
CA LEU A 388 10.46 -30.99 -6.09
C LEU A 388 10.87 -31.45 -7.49
N THR A 389 11.19 -30.51 -8.38
CA THR A 389 11.51 -30.84 -9.78
C THR A 389 12.34 -29.73 -10.41
N VAL A 390 13.32 -30.14 -11.21
CA VAL A 390 14.05 -29.27 -12.14
C VAL A 390 13.86 -29.85 -13.54
N ALA A 391 13.18 -29.11 -14.41
CA ALA A 391 12.86 -29.58 -15.76
C ALA A 391 13.16 -28.50 -16.79
N ASN A 392 13.51 -28.91 -18.01
CA ASN A 392 13.59 -28.01 -19.16
C ASN A 392 12.36 -28.22 -20.03
N ILE A 393 11.58 -27.15 -20.22
CA ILE A 393 10.38 -27.18 -21.05
C ILE A 393 10.60 -26.23 -22.22
N ALA A 394 10.50 -26.74 -23.45
CA ALA A 394 10.60 -25.93 -24.66
C ALA A 394 9.61 -24.74 -24.61
N GLY A 395 10.12 -23.52 -24.78
CA GLY A 395 9.36 -22.27 -24.66
C GLY A 395 9.31 -21.66 -23.25
N MET A 396 9.67 -22.42 -22.21
CA MET A 396 9.72 -21.97 -20.81
C MET A 396 11.12 -22.12 -20.20
N ASN A 397 12.10 -22.59 -20.98
CA ASN A 397 13.47 -22.88 -20.54
C ASN A 397 13.49 -23.74 -19.27
N ASN A 398 14.43 -23.49 -18.36
CA ASN A 398 14.52 -24.24 -17.12
C ASN A 398 13.41 -23.77 -16.15
N VAL A 399 12.81 -24.76 -15.50
CA VAL A 399 11.73 -24.62 -14.53
C VAL A 399 12.17 -25.30 -13.24
N VAL A 400 12.07 -24.58 -12.14
CA VAL A 400 12.31 -25.08 -10.79
C VAL A 400 11.00 -25.00 -10.02
N MET A 401 10.58 -26.11 -9.42
CA MET A 401 9.42 -26.17 -8.55
C MET A 401 9.87 -26.44 -7.12
N VAL A 402 9.45 -25.61 -6.17
CA VAL A 402 9.80 -25.72 -4.74
C VAL A 402 8.54 -25.93 -3.93
N GLN A 403 8.57 -26.91 -3.04
CA GLN A 403 7.51 -27.27 -2.11
C GLN A 403 7.73 -26.61 -0.75
N HIS A 404 6.68 -25.97 -0.23
CA HIS A 404 6.61 -25.29 1.06
C HIS A 404 5.45 -25.88 1.90
N GLY A 405 5.44 -27.21 2.06
CA GLY A 405 4.31 -27.94 2.65
C GLY A 405 3.15 -28.12 1.66
N GLU A 406 1.97 -27.53 1.94
CA GLU A 406 0.80 -27.51 1.05
C GLU A 406 0.97 -26.60 -0.17
N TYR A 407 1.91 -25.67 -0.09
CA TYR A 407 2.13 -24.67 -1.12
C TYR A 407 3.28 -25.07 -2.03
N PHE A 408 3.17 -24.72 -3.31
CA PHE A 408 4.23 -24.91 -4.28
C PHE A 408 4.51 -23.60 -4.98
N THR A 409 5.78 -23.29 -5.19
CA THR A 409 6.22 -22.15 -6.00
C THR A 409 6.93 -22.66 -7.23
N VAL A 410 6.64 -22.04 -8.37
CA VAL A 410 7.22 -22.41 -9.66
C VAL A 410 7.96 -21.22 -10.23
N TYR A 411 9.21 -21.44 -10.59
CA TYR A 411 10.11 -20.46 -11.19
C TYR A 411 10.48 -20.96 -12.59
N ALA A 412 9.91 -20.34 -13.63
CA ALA A 412 10.12 -20.71 -15.02
C ALA A 412 10.84 -19.58 -15.79
N LYS A 413 11.26 -19.85 -17.02
CA LYS A 413 12.07 -18.96 -17.86
C LYS A 413 13.45 -18.70 -17.25
N LEU A 414 14.05 -19.70 -16.61
CA LEU A 414 15.41 -19.62 -16.06
C LEU A 414 16.46 -19.96 -17.13
N ARG A 415 17.56 -19.20 -17.19
CA ARG A 415 18.72 -19.46 -18.06
C ARG A 415 19.57 -20.59 -17.49
N SER A 416 19.93 -20.49 -16.22
CA SER A 416 20.69 -21.50 -15.48
C SER A 416 19.97 -21.84 -14.19
N VAL A 417 20.20 -23.05 -13.69
CA VAL A 417 19.68 -23.54 -12.40
C VAL A 417 20.87 -23.94 -11.54
N ASN A 418 20.84 -23.53 -10.28
CA ASN A 418 21.92 -23.73 -9.30
C ASN A 418 21.54 -24.76 -8.21
N VAL A 419 20.41 -25.42 -8.37
CA VAL A 419 19.84 -26.38 -7.40
C VAL A 419 19.44 -27.68 -8.08
N ALA A 420 19.45 -28.77 -7.31
CA ALA A 420 19.08 -30.11 -7.77
C ALA A 420 17.73 -30.57 -7.21
N GLU A 421 17.08 -31.53 -7.88
CA GLU A 421 15.88 -32.18 -7.38
C GLU A 421 16.14 -32.85 -6.01
N GLY A 422 15.22 -32.65 -5.07
CA GLY A 422 15.35 -33.14 -3.69
C GLY A 422 16.11 -32.22 -2.73
N GLN A 423 16.82 -31.21 -3.23
CA GLN A 423 17.60 -30.28 -2.40
C GLN A 423 16.71 -29.41 -1.50
N GLN A 424 17.10 -29.22 -0.24
CA GLN A 424 16.48 -28.20 0.61
C GLN A 424 17.03 -26.81 0.28
N VAL A 425 16.11 -25.84 0.14
CA VAL A 425 16.41 -24.45 -0.15
C VAL A 425 15.88 -23.56 0.96
N LYS A 426 16.69 -22.56 1.34
CA LYS A 426 16.30 -21.52 2.30
C LYS A 426 15.77 -20.29 1.58
N MET A 427 14.98 -19.49 2.27
CA MET A 427 14.52 -18.19 1.84
C MET A 427 15.72 -17.32 1.42
N ARG A 428 15.59 -16.61 0.29
CA ARG A 428 16.64 -15.82 -0.38
C ARG A 428 17.79 -16.61 -1.03
N GLN A 429 17.82 -17.93 -0.90
CA GLN A 429 18.83 -18.75 -1.56
C GLN A 429 18.72 -18.61 -3.09
N PRO A 430 19.82 -18.31 -3.79
CA PRO A 430 19.84 -18.30 -5.25
C PRO A 430 19.51 -19.68 -5.82
N ILE A 431 18.51 -19.77 -6.69
CA ILE A 431 18.10 -21.01 -7.37
C ILE A 431 18.47 -21.01 -8.86
N GLY A 432 18.77 -19.85 -9.43
CA GLY A 432 19.14 -19.73 -10.84
C GLY A 432 19.29 -18.29 -11.31
N THR A 433 19.32 -18.11 -12.62
CA THR A 433 19.37 -16.79 -13.28
C THR A 433 18.25 -16.65 -14.30
N VAL A 434 17.70 -15.45 -14.47
CA VAL A 434 16.61 -15.21 -15.44
C VAL A 434 17.11 -15.32 -16.88
N SER A 435 16.32 -15.95 -17.76
CA SER A 435 16.60 -16.01 -19.19
C SER A 435 16.16 -14.76 -19.92
N THR A 436 16.89 -14.44 -20.99
CA THR A 436 16.49 -13.41 -21.96
C THR A 436 15.92 -14.16 -23.16
N ASN A 437 14.68 -13.84 -23.53
CA ASN A 437 14.03 -14.46 -24.68
C ASN A 437 14.68 -13.98 -26.01
N ALA A 438 14.33 -14.60 -27.13
CA ALA A 438 14.87 -14.24 -28.44
C ALA A 438 14.60 -12.79 -28.85
N GLU A 439 13.56 -12.18 -28.26
CA GLU A 439 13.22 -10.78 -28.50
C GLU A 439 14.11 -9.82 -27.69
N GLY A 440 14.84 -10.26 -26.65
CA GLY A 440 15.58 -9.35 -25.77
C GLY A 440 14.77 -8.86 -24.57
N THR A 441 13.78 -9.66 -24.14
CA THR A 441 13.04 -9.45 -22.90
C THR A 441 13.56 -10.41 -21.85
N THR A 442 14.06 -9.89 -20.73
CA THR A 442 14.44 -10.69 -19.56
C THR A 442 13.27 -10.77 -18.59
N GLU A 443 12.65 -11.93 -18.48
CA GLU A 443 11.44 -12.13 -17.68
C GLU A 443 11.45 -13.46 -16.93
N LEU A 444 11.00 -13.43 -15.68
CA LEU A 444 10.75 -14.60 -14.85
C LEU A 444 9.25 -14.87 -14.84
N GLN A 445 8.83 -16.10 -15.10
CA GLN A 445 7.46 -16.51 -14.84
C GLN A 445 7.37 -17.19 -13.48
N PHE A 446 6.58 -16.59 -12.58
CA PHE A 446 6.44 -17.02 -11.19
C PHE A 446 5.00 -17.44 -10.91
N GLN A 447 4.80 -18.64 -10.36
CA GLN A 447 3.48 -19.15 -9.99
C GLN A 447 3.46 -19.60 -8.54
N VAL A 448 2.28 -19.51 -7.91
CA VAL A 448 2.02 -20.01 -6.56
C VAL A 448 0.83 -20.94 -6.63
N TRP A 449 0.97 -22.12 -6.05
CA TRP A 449 -0.05 -23.16 -6.02
C TRP A 449 -0.30 -23.57 -4.57
N LYS A 450 -1.54 -23.96 -4.27
CA LYS A 450 -1.90 -24.66 -3.05
C LYS A 450 -2.50 -26.00 -3.43
N ASN A 451 -1.78 -27.08 -3.15
CA ASN A 451 -2.08 -28.40 -3.67
C ASN A 451 -2.29 -28.31 -5.20
N SER A 452 -3.46 -28.69 -5.71
CA SER A 452 -3.77 -28.67 -7.15
C SER A 452 -4.35 -27.34 -7.65
N THR A 453 -4.50 -26.34 -6.79
CA THR A 453 -5.16 -25.06 -7.13
C THR A 453 -4.13 -23.96 -7.30
N ASN A 454 -4.19 -23.27 -8.43
CA ASN A 454 -3.35 -22.10 -8.70
C ASN A 454 -3.87 -20.87 -7.95
N LEU A 455 -2.95 -20.07 -7.38
CA LEU A 455 -3.24 -18.88 -6.61
C LEU A 455 -2.56 -17.66 -7.23
N ASN A 456 -3.23 -16.50 -7.14
CA ASN A 456 -2.67 -15.24 -7.62
C ASN A 456 -1.40 -14.85 -6.83
N PRO A 457 -0.19 -14.89 -7.42
CA PRO A 457 1.06 -14.58 -6.72
C PRO A 457 1.14 -13.14 -6.20
N GLU A 458 0.43 -12.19 -6.81
CA GLU A 458 0.43 -10.77 -6.41
C GLU A 458 -0.12 -10.57 -4.99
N GLN A 459 -0.96 -11.48 -4.52
CA GLN A 459 -1.52 -11.45 -3.16
C GLN A 459 -0.55 -12.03 -2.12
N TRP A 460 0.52 -12.68 -2.57
CA TRP A 460 1.52 -13.34 -1.73
C TRP A 460 2.78 -12.49 -1.60
N LEU A 461 3.20 -11.85 -2.69
CA LEU A 461 4.36 -10.98 -2.74
C LEU A 461 4.14 -9.70 -1.93
N GLY A 462 5.19 -9.26 -1.21
CA GLY A 462 5.21 -8.00 -0.51
C GLY A 462 5.09 -6.80 -1.44
N ARG A 463 4.52 -5.69 -0.94
CA ARG A 463 4.56 -4.42 -1.66
C ARG A 463 6.02 -3.98 -1.81
N LYS A 464 6.46 -3.85 -3.06
CA LYS A 464 7.80 -3.38 -3.40
C LYS A 464 7.97 -1.88 -3.13
#